data_AF-A0A0S8JXM9-F1
#
_entry.id   AF-A0A0S8JXM9-F1
#
_cell.length_a   1.000
_cell.length_b   1.000
_cell.length_c   1.000
_cell.angle_alpha   90.00
_cell.angle_beta   90.00
_cell.angle_gamma   90.00
#
_symmetry.space_group_name_H-M   'P 1'
#
loop_
_entity.id
_entity.type
_entity.pdbx_description
1 polymer ?
#
loop_
_entity_poly.entity_id
_entity_poly.type
_entity_poly.pdbx_seq_one_letter_code
_entity_poly.pdbx_strand_id
1 'polypeptide(L)'
;MAKKKRKRKKYFSFLRDERFKLTLGIFFFLFSLYLYLAFISYFFTWKTDQSFEWSRVFSGPEVMVDNWAGKFGAFLANKFINHWFGIASAFLPFILLISGLRLINIRTLPLGKTTRILLVGTILLSIVLSFLFGDAGGFLGSGPGVLIRQYPG
;
A
#
# COMPACT_ATOMS: atom_id res chain seq x y z
N MET A 1 31.48 3.32 -26.37
CA MET A 1 30.78 3.90 -25.19
C MET A 1 29.63 4.90 -25.52
N ALA A 2 29.59 5.53 -26.70
CA ALA A 2 28.57 6.55 -27.05
C ALA A 2 27.11 6.03 -27.21
N LYS A 3 26.90 4.81 -27.73
CA LYS A 3 25.55 4.20 -27.87
C LYS A 3 24.85 4.00 -26.51
N LYS A 4 25.59 3.66 -25.44
CA LYS A 4 25.05 3.45 -24.09
C LYS A 4 24.62 4.77 -23.44
N LYS A 5 25.40 5.85 -23.62
CA LYS A 5 25.02 7.23 -23.20
C LYS A 5 23.77 7.74 -23.93
N ARG A 6 23.63 7.47 -25.23
CA ARG A 6 22.47 7.87 -26.05
C ARG A 6 21.18 7.11 -25.66
N LYS A 7 21.26 5.80 -25.36
CA LYS A 7 20.13 5.02 -24.81
C LYS A 7 19.66 5.55 -23.45
N ARG A 8 20.59 5.87 -22.53
CA ARG A 8 20.24 6.48 -21.23
C ARG A 8 19.48 7.81 -21.39
N LYS A 9 19.94 8.72 -22.27
CA LYS A 9 19.24 9.99 -22.53
C LYS A 9 17.79 9.81 -23.02
N LYS A 10 17.51 8.78 -23.82
CA LYS A 10 16.16 8.48 -24.35
C LYS A 10 15.19 7.94 -23.28
N TYR A 11 15.70 7.20 -22.29
CA TYR A 11 14.88 6.74 -21.15
C TYR A 11 14.46 7.91 -20.25
N PHE A 12 15.36 8.87 -20.00
CA PHE A 12 15.03 10.06 -19.21
C PHE A 12 14.14 11.07 -19.96
N SER A 13 14.11 11.04 -21.30
CA SER A 13 13.19 11.89 -22.07
C SER A 13 11.74 11.40 -22.00
N PHE A 14 11.51 10.08 -21.91
CA PHE A 14 10.17 9.52 -21.72
C PHE A 14 9.56 9.90 -20.35
N LEU A 15 10.38 9.96 -19.30
CA LEU A 15 9.97 10.47 -17.98
C LEU A 15 9.63 11.97 -17.96
N ARG A 16 9.97 12.70 -19.03
CA ARG A 16 9.60 14.11 -19.22
C ARG A 16 8.36 14.29 -20.10
N ASP A 17 7.85 13.23 -20.70
CA ASP A 17 6.64 13.26 -21.52
C ASP A 17 5.42 13.58 -20.65
N GLU A 18 4.67 14.62 -21.02
CA GLU A 18 3.48 15.05 -20.30
C GLU A 18 2.39 13.99 -20.32
N ARG A 19 2.27 13.23 -21.42
CA ARG A 19 1.30 12.13 -21.53
C ARG A 19 1.62 11.03 -20.53
N PHE A 20 2.91 10.68 -20.41
CA PHE A 20 3.35 9.68 -19.43
C PHE A 20 3.09 10.14 -17.99
N LYS A 21 3.39 11.40 -17.66
CA LYS A 21 3.08 11.97 -16.33
C LYS A 21 1.60 11.94 -16.02
N LEU A 22 0.75 12.32 -16.99
CA LEU A 22 -0.70 12.27 -16.85
C LEU A 22 -1.19 10.84 -16.61
N THR A 23 -0.78 9.88 -17.43
CA THR A 23 -1.14 8.47 -17.28
C THR A 23 -0.70 7.91 -15.92
N LEU A 24 0.55 8.16 -15.52
CA LEU A 24 1.07 7.71 -14.24
C LEU A 24 0.35 8.38 -13.07
N GLY A 25 0.00 9.66 -13.21
CA GLY A 25 -0.74 10.42 -12.22
C GLY A 25 -2.15 9.89 -11.98
N ILE A 26 -2.88 9.61 -13.06
CA ILE A 26 -4.22 8.99 -13.01
C ILE A 26 -4.11 7.59 -12.39
N PHE A 27 -3.12 6.79 -12.80
CA PHE A 27 -2.89 5.47 -12.22
C PHE A 27 -2.64 5.54 -10.71
N PHE A 28 -1.75 6.41 -10.24
CA PHE A 28 -1.48 6.58 -8.80
C PHE A 28 -2.70 7.07 -8.04
N PHE A 29 -3.46 8.01 -8.61
CA PHE A 29 -4.70 8.50 -8.02
C PHE A 29 -5.71 7.35 -7.84
N LEU A 30 -6.05 6.63 -8.92
CA LEU A 30 -7.02 5.53 -8.87
C LEU A 30 -6.53 4.38 -7.99
N PHE A 31 -5.24 4.03 -8.07
CA PHE A 31 -4.66 2.96 -7.26
C PHE A 31 -4.65 3.33 -5.78
N SER A 32 -4.46 4.60 -5.42
CA SER A 32 -4.58 5.04 -4.02
C SER A 32 -6.00 4.87 -3.48
N LEU A 33 -7.03 5.21 -4.26
CA LEU A 33 -8.43 5.01 -3.89
C LEU A 33 -8.77 3.52 -3.75
N TYR A 34 -8.26 2.71 -4.68
CA TYR A 34 -8.39 1.25 -4.63
C TYR A 34 -7.78 0.67 -3.35
N LEU A 35 -6.57 1.11 -2.96
CA LEU A 35 -5.94 0.68 -1.71
C LEU A 35 -6.73 1.12 -0.49
N TYR A 36 -7.26 2.35 -0.47
CA TYR A 36 -8.12 2.78 0.64
C TYR A 36 -9.37 1.94 0.76
N LEU A 37 -10.04 1.64 -0.35
CA LEU A 37 -11.21 0.76 -0.37
C LEU A 37 -10.85 -0.63 0.18
N ALA A 38 -9.73 -1.20 -0.26
CA ALA A 38 -9.24 -2.49 0.22
C ALA A 38 -8.93 -2.48 1.72
N PHE A 39 -8.26 -1.44 2.21
CA PHE A 39 -7.85 -1.30 3.61
C PHE A 39 -9.06 -1.08 4.52
N ILE A 40 -10.01 -0.23 4.13
CA ILE A 40 -11.24 -0.01 4.88
C ILE A 40 -12.06 -1.30 4.94
N SER A 41 -12.22 -1.99 3.81
CA SER A 41 -12.94 -3.26 3.77
C SER A 41 -12.31 -4.32 4.68
N TYR A 42 -10.97 -4.36 4.78
CA TYR A 42 -10.25 -5.32 5.61
C TYR A 42 -10.60 -5.24 7.10
N PHE A 43 -10.96 -4.06 7.63
CA PHE A 43 -11.44 -3.95 9.02
C PHE A 43 -12.68 -4.82 9.30
N PHE A 44 -13.45 -5.13 8.27
CA PHE A 44 -14.65 -5.96 8.35
C PHE A 44 -14.41 -7.39 7.87
N THR A 45 -13.51 -7.60 6.90
CA THR A 45 -13.35 -8.89 6.20
C THR A 45 -12.13 -9.71 6.62
N TRP A 46 -11.24 -9.17 7.47
CA TRP A 46 -9.95 -9.80 7.80
C TRP A 46 -10.05 -11.23 8.34
N LYS A 47 -11.12 -11.56 9.08
CA LYS A 47 -11.32 -12.90 9.64
C LYS A 47 -11.56 -13.94 8.54
N THR A 48 -12.45 -13.62 7.61
CA THR A 48 -12.69 -14.46 6.44
C THR A 48 -11.40 -14.56 5.62
N ASP A 49 -10.73 -13.43 5.40
CA ASP A 49 -9.51 -13.33 4.57
C ASP A 49 -8.32 -14.15 5.13
N GLN A 50 -8.25 -14.43 6.43
CA GLN A 50 -7.19 -15.23 7.07
C GLN A 50 -7.40 -16.74 7.01
N SER A 51 -8.65 -17.19 6.84
CA SER A 51 -8.96 -18.62 6.68
C SER A 51 -8.41 -19.20 5.37
N PHE A 52 -7.96 -18.33 4.46
CA PHE A 52 -7.42 -18.71 3.17
C PHE A 52 -5.90 -18.91 3.21
N GLU A 53 -5.49 -20.06 2.69
CA GLU A 53 -4.13 -20.27 2.21
C GLU A 53 -3.84 -19.30 1.05
N TRP A 54 -3.22 -18.14 1.34
CA TRP A 54 -2.86 -17.14 0.33
C TRP A 54 -2.04 -17.72 -0.85
N SER A 55 -1.37 -18.85 -0.62
CA SER A 55 -0.65 -19.65 -1.62
C SER A 55 -1.57 -20.25 -2.70
N ARG A 56 -2.86 -20.47 -2.39
CA ARG A 56 -3.89 -21.10 -3.26
C ARG A 56 -4.97 -20.14 -3.76
N VAL A 57 -5.07 -18.93 -3.19
CA VAL A 57 -6.09 -17.92 -3.55
C VAL A 57 -6.06 -17.53 -5.04
N PHE A 58 -4.86 -17.54 -5.65
CA PHE A 58 -4.66 -17.27 -7.07
C PHE A 58 -4.76 -18.53 -7.96
N SER A 59 -4.93 -19.72 -7.37
CA SER A 59 -4.88 -21.01 -8.06
C SER A 59 -6.25 -21.57 -8.46
N GLY A 60 -7.36 -21.00 -7.97
CA GLY A 60 -8.70 -21.45 -8.31
C GLY A 60 -9.80 -20.40 -8.09
N PRO A 61 -10.89 -20.44 -8.89
CA PRO A 61 -12.04 -19.54 -8.74
C PRO A 61 -12.88 -19.79 -7.48
N GLU A 62 -12.70 -20.92 -6.80
CA GLU A 62 -13.50 -21.36 -5.65
C GLU A 62 -13.25 -20.58 -4.36
N VAL A 63 -12.10 -19.91 -4.23
CA VAL A 63 -11.82 -19.08 -3.06
C VAL A 63 -12.52 -17.73 -3.21
N MET A 64 -13.68 -17.56 -2.55
CA MET A 64 -14.38 -16.27 -2.49
C MET A 64 -13.79 -15.41 -1.36
N VAL A 65 -13.49 -14.14 -1.64
CA VAL A 65 -13.07 -13.17 -0.61
C VAL A 65 -14.17 -12.14 -0.43
N ASP A 66 -14.35 -11.67 0.80
CA ASP A 66 -15.39 -10.67 1.13
C ASP A 66 -14.90 -9.24 0.92
N ASN A 67 -13.58 -9.04 0.73
CA ASN A 67 -13.01 -7.71 0.55
C ASN A 67 -13.61 -7.02 -0.68
N TRP A 68 -14.09 -5.79 -0.51
CA TRP A 68 -14.79 -5.03 -1.55
C TRP A 68 -13.91 -4.73 -2.78
N ALA A 69 -12.59 -4.77 -2.61
CA ALA A 69 -11.61 -4.62 -3.69
C ALA A 69 -11.19 -5.98 -4.32
N GLY A 70 -11.88 -7.07 -3.98
CA GLY A 70 -11.65 -8.42 -4.46
C GLY A 70 -10.36 -9.06 -3.93
N LYS A 71 -9.95 -10.18 -4.54
CA LYS A 71 -8.80 -11.00 -4.09
C LYS A 71 -7.51 -10.22 -3.95
N PHE A 72 -7.23 -9.36 -4.92
CA PHE A 72 -6.02 -8.55 -4.92
C PHE A 72 -6.05 -7.48 -3.83
N GLY A 73 -7.23 -6.90 -3.56
CA GLY A 73 -7.43 -5.96 -2.47
C GLY A 73 -7.23 -6.61 -1.11
N ALA A 74 -7.85 -7.77 -0.91
CA ALA A 74 -7.67 -8.60 0.28
C ALA A 74 -6.19 -8.95 0.50
N PHE A 75 -5.48 -9.36 -0.57
CA PHE A 75 -4.05 -9.67 -0.52
C PHE A 75 -3.20 -8.46 -0.11
N LEU A 76 -3.43 -7.31 -0.75
CA LEU A 76 -2.69 -6.09 -0.43
C LEU A 76 -3.01 -5.64 1.00
N ALA A 77 -4.27 -5.59 1.41
CA ALA A 77 -4.65 -5.21 2.77
C ALA A 77 -4.02 -6.15 3.80
N ASN A 78 -4.06 -7.46 3.60
CA ASN A 78 -3.39 -8.43 4.47
C ASN A 78 -1.86 -8.19 4.51
N LYS A 79 -1.21 -7.96 3.37
CA LYS A 79 0.24 -7.64 3.36
C LYS A 79 0.56 -6.36 4.12
N PHE A 80 -0.14 -5.27 3.85
CA PHE A 80 0.16 -3.96 4.43
C PHE A 80 -0.27 -3.84 5.89
N ILE A 81 -1.45 -4.33 6.24
CA ILE A 81 -2.03 -4.20 7.58
C ILE A 81 -1.54 -5.34 8.46
N ASN A 82 -1.83 -6.59 8.12
CA ASN A 82 -1.49 -7.72 8.98
C ASN A 82 0.04 -8.00 9.05
N HIS A 83 0.78 -7.89 7.94
CA HIS A 83 2.20 -8.27 7.95
C HIS A 83 3.21 -7.13 8.04
N TRP A 84 2.85 -5.90 7.68
CA TRP A 84 3.83 -4.80 7.57
C TRP A 84 3.70 -3.76 8.67
N PHE A 85 2.82 -2.76 8.53
CA PHE A 85 2.81 -1.61 9.43
C PHE A 85 1.51 -1.49 10.24
N GLY A 86 0.60 -2.46 10.16
CA GLY A 86 -0.70 -2.34 10.81
C GLY A 86 -1.55 -1.23 10.18
N ILE A 87 -2.35 -0.58 11.02
CA ILE A 87 -3.24 0.52 10.62
C ILE A 87 -2.43 1.71 10.05
N ALA A 88 -1.17 1.88 10.47
CA ALA A 88 -0.29 2.94 9.99
C ALA A 88 0.03 2.86 8.48
N SER A 89 -0.23 1.72 7.84
CA SER A 89 -0.13 1.54 6.39
C SER A 89 -1.08 2.47 5.60
N ALA A 90 -2.13 3.01 6.21
CA ALA A 90 -3.06 3.96 5.57
C ALA A 90 -2.38 5.25 5.08
N PHE A 91 -1.18 5.58 5.56
CA PHE A 91 -0.39 6.70 5.04
C PHE A 91 0.26 6.41 3.68
N LEU A 92 0.47 5.14 3.30
CA LEU A 92 1.10 4.80 2.02
C LEU A 92 0.18 5.10 0.82
N PRO A 93 -1.13 4.75 0.85
CA PRO A 93 -2.09 5.24 -0.15
C PRO A 93 -2.17 6.77 -0.17
N PHE A 94 -2.02 7.45 0.96
CA PHE A 94 -2.02 8.93 0.99
C PHE A 94 -0.84 9.52 0.22
N ILE A 95 0.36 8.94 0.36
CA ILE A 95 1.54 9.33 -0.41
C ILE A 95 1.28 9.15 -1.90
N LEU A 96 0.67 8.02 -2.30
CA LEU A 96 0.30 7.76 -3.70
C LEU A 96 -0.73 8.76 -4.21
N LEU A 97 -1.73 9.11 -3.40
CA LEU A 97 -2.75 10.09 -3.74
C LEU A 97 -2.13 11.46 -4.05
N ILE A 98 -1.29 11.98 -3.13
CA ILE A 98 -0.61 13.27 -3.33
C ILE A 98 0.33 13.21 -4.54
N SER A 99 1.04 12.10 -4.72
CA SER A 99 1.93 11.90 -5.87
C SER A 99 1.15 11.93 -7.19
N GLY A 100 0.01 11.23 -7.25
CA GLY A 100 -0.88 11.19 -8.41
C GLY A 100 -1.43 12.56 -8.76
N LEU A 101 -1.98 13.27 -7.76
CA LEU A 101 -2.50 14.63 -7.92
C LEU A 101 -1.42 15.60 -8.43
N ARG A 102 -0.18 15.49 -7.92
CA ARG A 102 0.93 16.33 -8.38
C ARG A 102 1.36 16.03 -9.81
N LEU A 103 1.32 14.76 -10.21
CA LEU A 103 1.66 14.33 -11.59
C LEU A 103 0.65 14.85 -12.62
N ILE A 104 -0.61 15.07 -12.23
CA ILE A 104 -1.65 15.69 -13.06
C ILE A 104 -1.72 17.22 -12.91
N ASN A 105 -0.64 17.84 -12.41
CA ASN A 105 -0.48 19.28 -12.22
C ASN A 105 -1.46 19.96 -11.24
N ILE A 106 -2.04 19.20 -10.29
CA ILE A 106 -2.83 19.79 -9.20
C ILE A 106 -1.89 20.26 -8.09
N ARG A 107 -2.13 21.48 -7.58
CA ARG A 107 -1.37 22.05 -6.47
C ARG A 107 -1.64 21.23 -5.20
N THR A 108 -0.57 20.69 -4.63
CA THR A 108 -0.60 19.78 -3.48
C THR A 108 0.39 20.21 -2.40
N LEU A 109 0.42 19.47 -1.28
CA LEU A 109 1.42 19.63 -0.24
C LEU A 109 2.85 19.41 -0.79
N PRO A 110 3.89 19.92 -0.10
CA PRO A 110 5.28 19.72 -0.51
C PRO A 110 5.67 18.23 -0.48
N LEU A 111 5.55 17.54 -1.63
CA LEU A 111 5.66 16.08 -1.77
C LEU A 111 6.87 15.50 -1.02
N GLY A 112 8.07 16.05 -1.21
CA GLY A 112 9.27 15.55 -0.53
C GLY A 112 9.21 15.64 0.99
N LYS A 113 8.63 16.72 1.53
CA LYS A 113 8.45 16.90 2.99
C LYS A 113 7.35 15.95 3.49
N THR A 114 6.21 15.94 2.81
CA THR A 114 5.06 15.11 3.18
C THR A 114 5.40 13.62 3.15
N THR A 115 6.04 13.12 2.08
CA THR A 115 6.47 11.71 1.99
C THR A 115 7.42 11.33 3.12
N ARG A 116 8.41 12.16 3.46
CA ARG A 116 9.35 11.87 4.56
C ARG A 116 8.63 11.78 5.90
N ILE A 117 7.77 12.77 6.21
CA ILE A 117 7.01 12.80 7.45
C ILE A 117 6.10 11.58 7.56
N LEU A 118 5.40 11.23 6.48
CA LEU A 118 4.47 10.10 6.48
C LEU A 118 5.18 8.76 6.57
N LEU A 119 6.33 8.57 5.90
CA LEU A 119 7.09 7.32 6.02
C LEU A 119 7.64 7.12 7.44
N VAL A 120 8.20 8.18 8.04
CA VAL A 120 8.64 8.14 9.45
C VAL A 120 7.43 7.93 10.37
N GLY A 121 6.33 8.64 10.11
CA GLY A 121 5.08 8.51 10.84
C GLY A 121 4.48 7.12 10.76
N THR A 122 4.54 6.44 9.61
CA THR A 122 4.09 5.05 9.45
C THR A 122 4.86 4.12 10.39
N ILE A 123 6.19 4.23 10.42
CA ILE A 123 7.03 3.38 11.27
C ILE A 123 6.75 3.67 12.75
N LEU A 124 6.80 4.95 13.15
CA LEU A 124 6.61 5.35 14.54
C LEU A 124 5.21 4.99 15.05
N LEU A 125 4.16 5.29 14.27
CA LEU A 125 2.79 4.96 14.65
C LEU A 125 2.58 3.45 14.74
N SER A 126 3.19 2.67 13.85
CA SER A 126 3.13 1.21 13.92
C SER A 126 3.73 0.68 15.23
N ILE A 127 4.91 1.16 15.60
CA ILE A 127 5.59 0.79 16.85
C ILE A 127 4.76 1.21 18.07
N VAL A 128 4.25 2.45 18.07
CA VAL A 128 3.42 2.97 19.17
C VAL A 128 2.14 2.15 19.33
N LEU A 129 1.43 1.86 18.24
CA LEU A 129 0.23 1.03 18.29
C LEU A 129 0.54 -0.37 18.81
N SER A 130 1.63 -0.97 18.37
CA SER A 130 2.00 -2.31 18.83
C SER A 130 2.47 -2.34 20.29
N PHE A 131 3.15 -1.28 20.75
CA PHE A 131 3.51 -1.13 22.16
C PHE A 131 2.28 -0.97 23.07
N LEU A 132 1.29 -0.19 22.63
CA LEU A 132 0.09 0.09 23.42
C LEU A 132 -0.91 -1.07 23.44
N PHE A 133 -1.05 -1.77 22.31
CA PHE A 133 -2.13 -2.75 22.12
C PHE A 133 -1.64 -4.18 21.95
N GLY A 134 -0.33 -4.42 21.77
CA GLY A 134 0.21 -5.74 21.48
C GLY A 134 -0.44 -6.36 20.24
N ASP A 135 -0.86 -7.63 20.37
CA ASP A 135 -1.63 -8.35 19.36
C ASP A 135 -3.13 -8.02 19.36
N ALA A 136 -3.60 -7.27 20.36
CA ALA A 136 -5.01 -6.93 20.59
C ALA A 136 -5.95 -8.15 20.44
N GLY A 137 -5.54 -9.32 20.93
CA GLY A 137 -6.32 -10.56 20.79
C GLY A 137 -6.43 -11.07 19.35
N GLY A 138 -5.43 -10.79 18.52
CA GLY A 138 -5.39 -11.16 17.10
C GLY A 138 -6.17 -10.21 16.18
N PHE A 139 -6.49 -8.99 16.63
CA PHE A 139 -7.21 -8.01 15.82
C PHE A 139 -6.46 -7.73 14.50
N LEU A 140 -7.15 -7.81 13.36
CA LEU A 140 -6.53 -7.69 12.03
C LEU A 140 -5.42 -8.72 11.75
N GLY A 141 -5.40 -9.83 12.52
CA GLY A 141 -4.39 -10.88 12.48
C GLY A 141 -3.29 -10.71 13.52
N SER A 142 -2.50 -9.65 13.37
CA SER A 142 -1.29 -9.42 14.18
C SER A 142 -1.43 -8.29 15.20
N GLY A 143 -2.56 -7.61 15.23
CA GLY A 143 -2.81 -6.40 16.02
C GLY A 143 -2.86 -5.12 15.17
N PRO A 144 -3.15 -3.97 15.81
CA PRO A 144 -3.26 -2.68 15.13
C PRO A 144 -1.92 -2.08 14.67
N GLY A 145 -0.80 -2.59 15.21
CA GLY A 145 0.57 -2.26 14.80
C GLY A 145 1.42 -3.53 14.78
N VAL A 146 2.61 -3.46 14.19
CA VAL A 146 3.51 -4.62 14.08
C VAL A 146 4.66 -4.52 15.07
N LEU A 147 4.75 -5.52 15.95
CA LEU A 147 5.99 -5.92 16.60
C LEU A 147 6.59 -7.02 15.73
N ILE A 148 7.88 -6.91 15.39
CA ILE A 148 8.62 -8.00 14.74
C ILE A 148 8.71 -9.16 15.75
N ARG A 149 7.65 -9.94 15.88
CA ARG A 149 7.68 -11.28 16.44
C ARG A 149 7.42 -12.21 15.29
N GLN A 150 8.50 -12.84 14.84
CA GLN A 150 8.43 -14.06 14.06
C GLN A 150 7.52 -15.01 14.83
N TYR A 151 6.41 -15.44 14.22
CA TYR A 151 5.81 -16.70 14.64
C TYR A 151 6.89 -17.77 14.44
N PRO A 152 7.24 -18.55 15.48
CA PRO A 152 7.94 -19.80 15.23
C PRO A 152 7.02 -20.67 14.39
N GLY A 153 7.64 -21.43 13.46
CA GLY A 153 6.98 -22.17 12.39
C GLY A 153 5.86 -23.11 12.80
#